data_AF-A0A925I3Z8-F1
#
_entry.id   AF-A0A925I3Z8-F1
#
_cell.length_a   1.000
_cell.length_b   1.000
_cell.length_c   1.000
_cell.angle_alpha   90.00
_cell.angle_beta   90.00
_cell.angle_gamma   90.00
#
_symmetry.space_group_name_H-M   'P 1'
#
loop_
_entity.id
_entity.type
_entity.pdbx_description
1 polymer ?
#
loop_
_entity_poly.entity_id
_entity_poly.type
_entity_poly.pdbx_seq_one_letter_code
_entity_poly.pdbx_strand_id
1 'polypeptide(L)' 'MARLIVGPFNRVEGDLEVQLDVVDGRVASARVNAPMYRGFEQILVGKAAL' A
#
# COMPACT_ATOMS: atom_id res chain seq x y z
N MET A 1 -9.00 -19.28 11.77
CA MET A 1 -8.23 -18.07 11.42
C MET A 1 -7.92 -18.11 9.94
N ALA A 2 -8.34 -17.10 9.18
CA ALA A 2 -8.09 -17.02 7.73
C ALA A 2 -7.26 -15.78 7.43
N ARG A 3 -6.32 -15.88 6.48
CA ARG A 3 -5.56 -14.74 5.96
C ARG A 3 -6.01 -14.45 4.54
N LEU A 4 -6.40 -13.21 4.29
CA LEU A 4 -6.87 -12.76 2.98
C LEU A 4 -5.92 -11.70 2.44
N ILE A 5 -5.55 -11.83 1.17
CA ILE A 5 -4.87 -10.77 0.41
C ILE A 5 -5.93 -10.11 -0.46
N VAL A 6 -6.15 -8.81 -0.25
CA VAL A 6 -7.08 -8.00 -1.02
C VAL A 6 -6.25 -7.05 -1.89
N GLY A 7 -6.20 -7.35 -3.19
CA GLY A 7 -5.44 -6.56 -4.16
C GLY A 7 -5.43 -7.22 -5.55
N PRO A 8 -5.12 -6.45 -6.61
CA PRO A 8 -4.89 -5.00 -6.60
C PRO A 8 -6.19 -4.20 -6.40
N PHE A 9 -6.14 -3.13 -5.61
CA PHE A 9 -7.29 -2.22 -5.46
C PHE A 9 -7.48 -1.40 -6.73
N ASN A 10 -8.72 -1.35 -7.21
CA ASN A 10 -9.12 -0.45 -8.30
C ASN A 10 -9.77 0.81 -7.73
N ARG A 11 -9.85 1.88 -8.55
CA ARG A 11 -10.43 3.19 -8.19
C ARG A 11 -9.71 3.90 -7.03
N VAL A 12 -8.42 3.62 -6.88
CA VAL A 12 -7.49 4.36 -6.03
C VAL A 12 -6.35 4.89 -6.91
N GLU A 13 -5.65 5.92 -6.44
CA GLU A 13 -4.41 6.36 -7.07
C GLU A 13 -3.26 5.47 -6.61
N GLY A 14 -2.38 5.09 -7.54
CA GLY A 14 -1.22 4.24 -7.27
C GLY A 14 -1.55 2.77 -7.02
N ASP A 15 -0.53 2.04 -6.53
CA ASP A 15 -0.61 0.62 -6.23
C ASP A 15 -0.85 0.40 -4.73
N LEU A 16 -1.83 -0.45 -4.41
CA LEU A 16 -2.20 -0.78 -3.04
C LEU A 16 -2.57 -2.26 -2.90
N GLU A 17 -2.00 -2.89 -1.86
CA GLU A 17 -2.38 -4.21 -1.37
C GLU A 17 -2.71 -4.14 0.13
N VAL A 18 -3.75 -4.85 0.55
CA VAL A 18 -4.09 -5.00 1.97
C VAL A 18 -4.18 -6.46 2.34
N GLN A 19 -3.49 -6.84 3.41
CA GLN A 19 -3.54 -8.17 3.99
C GLN A 19 -4.36 -8.14 5.27
N LEU A 20 -5.33 -9.03 5.39
CA LEU A 20 -6.26 -9.11 6.53
C LEU A 20 -6.12 -10.44 7.25
N ASP A 21 -6.05 -10.39 8.57
CA ASP A 21 -6.24 -11.55 9.44
C ASP A 21 -7.69 -11.55 9.93
N VAL A 22 -8.45 -12.61 9.64
CA VAL A 22 -9.89 -12.74 9.94
C VAL A 22 -10.12 -13.85 10.96
N VAL A 23 -10.84 -13.49 12.03
CA VAL A 23 -11.23 -14.39 13.14
C VAL A 23 -12.73 -14.24 13.37
N ASP A 24 -13.44 -15.36 13.43
CA ASP A 24 -14.90 -15.42 13.66
C ASP A 24 -15.70 -14.47 12.77
N GLY A 25 -15.33 -14.43 11.48
CA GLY A 25 -15.99 -13.59 10.47
C GLY A 25 -15.71 -12.09 10.59
N ARG A 26 -14.81 -11.67 11.50
CA ARG A 26 -14.43 -10.27 11.71
C ARG A 26 -12.94 -10.05 11.42
N VAL A 27 -12.60 -8.87 10.90
CA VAL A 27 -11.20 -8.46 10.73
C VAL A 27 -10.60 -8.24 12.10
N ALA A 28 -9.54 -8.99 12.42
CA ALA A 28 -8.79 -8.87 13.66
C ALA A 28 -7.55 -7.96 13.49
N SER A 29 -6.92 -7.98 12.30
CA SER A 29 -5.83 -7.06 11.97
C SER A 29 -5.72 -6.81 10.47
N ALA A 30 -5.09 -5.70 10.09
CA ALA A 30 -4.82 -5.34 8.71
C ALA A 30 -3.38 -4.82 8.56
N ARG A 31 -2.72 -5.17 7.45
CA ARG A 31 -1.43 -4.61 7.04
C ARG A 31 -1.58 -4.06 5.62
N VAL A 32 -1.08 -2.85 5.42
CA VAL A 32 -1.12 -2.16 4.13
C VAL A 32 0.26 -2.17 3.51
N ASN A 33 0.31 -2.48 2.22
CA ASN A 33 1.52 -2.42 1.41
C ASN A 33 1.28 -1.49 0.21
N ALA A 34 2.10 -0.45 0.09
CA ALA A 34 2.14 0.45 -1.05
C ALA A 34 3.45 0.22 -1.81
N PRO A 35 3.50 -0.71 -2.78
CA PRO A 35 4.75 -1.23 -3.31
C PRO A 35 5.48 -0.27 -4.26
N MET A 36 4.81 0.76 -4.78
CA MET A 36 5.43 1.69 -5.73
C MET A 36 6.23 2.77 -5.00
N TYR A 37 7.54 2.80 -5.24
CA TYR A 37 8.43 3.90 -4.84
C TYR A 37 9.14 4.48 -6.07
N ARG A 38 9.05 5.80 -6.25
CA ARG A 38 9.60 6.51 -7.42
C ARG A 38 10.88 7.32 -7.13
N GLY A 39 11.20 7.58 -5.86
CA GLY A 39 12.44 8.26 -5.48
C GLY A 39 12.54 9.74 -5.86
N PHE A 40 11.42 10.48 -5.93
CA PHE A 40 11.45 11.89 -6.32
C PHE A 40 12.37 12.75 -5.47
N GLU A 41 12.40 12.52 -4.16
CA GLU A 41 13.27 13.27 -3.25
C GLU A 41 14.73 13.15 -3.67
N GLN A 42 15.17 11.96 -4.09
CA GLN A 42 16.52 11.73 -4.61
C GLN A 42 16.73 12.39 -5.97
N ILE A 43 15.74 12.31 -6.87
CA ILE A 43 15.80 12.95 -8.20
C ILE A 43 15.93 14.48 -8.08
N LEU A 44 15.33 15.08 -7.06
CA LEU A 44 15.30 16.53 -6.88
C LEU A 44 16.58 17.10 -6.27
N VAL A 45 17.50 16.27 -5.76
CA VAL A 45 18.79 16.73 -5.24
C VAL A 45 19.56 17.51 -6.32
N GLY A 46 19.99 18.74 -5.99
CA GLY A 46 20.76 19.60 -6.89
C GLY A 46 19.94 20.37 -7.93
N LYS A 47 18.61 20.22 -7.95
CA LYS A 47 17.74 21.07 -8.77
C LYS A 47 17.44 22.38 -8.04
N ALA A 48 17.45 23.49 -8.77
CA ALA A 48 16.98 24.76 -8.24
C ALA A 48 15.47 24.70 -7.97
N ALA A 49 15.03 25.34 -6.87
CA ALA A 49 13.62 25.62 -6.68
C ALA A 49 13.17 26.62 -7.75
N LEU A 50 12.02 26.33 -8.37
CA LEU A 50 11.37 27.21 -9.35
C LEU A 50 10.64 28.36 -8.65
#